data_AF-E3MTG9-F1
#
_entry.id   AF-E3MTG9-F1
#
_cell.length_a   1.000
_cell.length_b   1.000
_cell.length_c   1.000
_cell.angle_alpha   90.00
_cell.angle_beta   90.00
_cell.angle_gamma   90.00
#
_symmetry.space_group_name_H-M   'P 1'
#
loop_
_entity.id
_entity.type
_entity.pdbx_description
1 polymer ?
#
loop_
_entity_poly.entity_id
_entity_poly.type
_entity_poly.pdbx_seq_one_letter_code
_entity_poly.pdbx_strand_id
1 'polypeptide(L)'
;MNYLESYNNTGTYQPVETLFAPANSTMIDLETVVSYTNYLIFIVIVGVSACVQVILFPFYIYVHRVNDKKDREMPIYPILNHLYYSMIYQTITLFCLCIDVVFLALSDRDVTLLPVLIQVLLFLPLLLLLTRHMFTKVYVILLSILAIQRFFLYFYPTFEKQWLVKKNGFRLLIYLIYCLVACEDLLFLMRSATYGKDAFNKSLFSMHTILTILLISSSMLYIPIYVSVRKLSHLMSSQLNKPHRYIVWQTVLLAVGKV
;
A
#
# COMPACT_ATOMS: atom_id res chain seq x y z
N MET A 1 -35.43 -77.88 29.30
CA MET A 1 -35.11 -79.02 28.42
C MET A 1 -34.00 -78.56 27.47
N ASN A 2 -32.73 -78.78 27.87
CA ASN A 2 -31.62 -79.40 27.12
C ASN A 2 -31.50 -79.14 25.61
N TYR A 3 -30.37 -78.91 24.93
CA TYR A 3 -28.91 -78.85 25.15
C TYR A 3 -28.36 -78.22 23.82
N LEU A 4 -27.30 -77.40 23.76
CA LEU A 4 -25.90 -77.75 23.42
C LEU A 4 -25.13 -76.40 23.32
N GLU A 5 -24.16 -76.05 24.18
CA GLU A 5 -22.75 -76.50 24.23
C GLU A 5 -21.90 -75.89 23.09
N SER A 6 -21.21 -74.77 23.37
CA SER A 6 -19.76 -74.67 23.65
C SER A 6 -18.85 -74.92 22.44
N TYR A 7 -18.15 -73.87 21.99
CA TYR A 7 -16.74 -74.00 21.65
C TYR A 7 -16.00 -72.69 21.94
N ASN A 8 -15.13 -72.76 22.95
CA ASN A 8 -14.12 -71.76 23.27
C ASN A 8 -12.77 -72.42 22.93
N ASN A 9 -11.95 -71.84 22.04
CA ASN A 9 -10.49 -71.92 22.14
C ASN A 9 -9.76 -70.96 21.18
N THR A 10 -9.18 -69.94 21.80
CA THR A 10 -7.82 -69.39 21.63
C THR A 10 -7.03 -69.67 20.34
N GLY A 11 -6.65 -68.59 19.66
CA GLY A 11 -5.59 -68.57 18.65
C GLY A 11 -5.24 -67.14 18.23
N THR A 12 -4.24 -66.56 18.89
CA THR A 12 -3.54 -65.30 18.61
C THR A 12 -3.24 -65.02 17.14
N TYR A 13 -3.72 -63.88 16.61
CA TYR A 13 -3.00 -63.05 15.62
C TYR A 13 -3.26 -61.56 15.88
N GLN A 14 -2.18 -60.78 15.85
CA GLN A 14 -2.04 -59.36 16.19
C GLN A 14 -2.77 -58.38 15.25
N PRO A 15 -2.96 -57.10 15.66
CA PRO A 15 -3.90 -56.19 15.02
C PRO A 15 -3.31 -55.57 13.76
N VAL A 16 -4.11 -55.52 12.68
CA VAL A 16 -3.88 -54.63 11.54
C VAL A 16 -4.40 -53.23 11.92
N GLU A 17 -3.73 -52.60 12.90
CA GLU A 17 -3.88 -51.19 13.23
C GLU A 17 -2.69 -50.39 12.67
N THR A 18 -2.44 -50.50 11.37
CA THR A 18 -1.51 -49.59 10.68
C THR A 18 -1.90 -49.47 9.21
N LEU A 19 -2.98 -48.75 8.88
CA LEU A 19 -3.07 -48.13 7.55
C LEU A 19 -4.02 -46.93 7.40
N PHE A 20 -4.36 -46.22 8.47
CA PHE A 20 -4.98 -44.89 8.34
C PHE A 20 -4.44 -43.96 9.44
N ALA A 21 -3.16 -43.60 9.34
CA ALA A 21 -2.71 -42.34 9.91
C ALA A 21 -3.53 -41.22 9.22
N PRO A 22 -4.14 -40.28 9.95
CA PRO A 22 -4.94 -39.24 9.35
C PRO A 22 -4.02 -38.21 8.68
N ALA A 23 -3.61 -38.46 7.44
CA ALA A 23 -2.85 -37.51 6.62
C ALA A 23 -3.52 -36.12 6.54
N ASN A 24 -4.85 -36.08 6.67
CA ASN A 24 -5.62 -34.85 6.73
C ASN A 24 -5.40 -34.03 8.03
N SER A 25 -5.12 -34.67 9.17
CA SER A 25 -4.94 -33.93 10.44
C SER A 25 -3.67 -33.07 10.43
N THR A 26 -2.56 -33.63 9.95
CA THR A 26 -1.28 -32.93 9.81
C THR A 26 -1.32 -31.82 8.75
N MET A 27 -2.11 -31.99 7.69
CA MET A 27 -2.31 -30.94 6.68
C MET A 27 -3.19 -29.79 7.20
N ILE A 28 -4.27 -30.11 7.91
CA ILE A 28 -5.16 -29.10 8.51
C ILE A 28 -4.42 -28.29 9.58
N ASP A 29 -3.59 -28.94 10.40
CA ASP A 29 -2.76 -28.26 11.39
C ASP A 29 -1.70 -27.36 10.72
N LEU A 30 -1.08 -27.81 9.63
CA LEU A 30 -0.11 -27.02 8.88
C LEU A 30 -0.75 -25.79 8.20
N GLU A 31 -1.90 -25.94 7.54
CA GLU A 31 -2.61 -24.80 6.93
C GLU A 31 -3.04 -23.78 7.97
N THR A 32 -3.48 -24.24 9.14
CA THR A 32 -3.88 -23.38 10.26
C THR A 32 -2.68 -22.61 10.82
N VAL A 33 -1.55 -23.29 11.02
CA VAL A 33 -0.30 -22.66 11.49
C VAL A 33 0.23 -21.66 10.46
N VAL A 34 0.23 -22.01 9.17
CA VAL A 34 0.66 -21.11 8.10
C VAL A 34 -0.25 -19.88 8.02
N SER A 35 -1.57 -20.07 8.11
CA SER A 35 -2.55 -18.97 8.11
C SER A 35 -2.33 -18.01 9.28
N TYR A 36 -2.18 -18.54 10.49
CA TYR A 36 -1.95 -17.72 11.69
C TYR A 36 -0.60 -16.97 11.61
N THR A 37 0.44 -17.64 11.14
CA THR A 37 1.76 -17.03 10.95
C THR A 37 1.70 -15.89 9.94
N ASN A 38 1.03 -16.09 8.80
CA ASN A 38 0.83 -15.05 7.78
C ASN A 38 0.03 -13.86 8.33
N TYR A 39 -0.99 -14.10 9.14
CA TYR A 39 -1.79 -13.06 9.78
C TYR A 39 -0.95 -12.22 10.76
N LEU A 40 -0.12 -12.86 11.60
CA LEU A 40 0.79 -12.16 12.50
C LEU A 40 1.82 -11.31 11.74
N ILE A 41 2.42 -11.87 10.68
CA ILE A 41 3.36 -11.12 9.82
C ILE A 41 2.68 -9.88 9.24
N PHE A 42 1.45 -10.02 8.74
CA PHE A 42 0.68 -8.91 8.21
C PHE A 42 0.44 -7.81 9.25
N ILE A 43 0.01 -8.17 10.46
CA ILE A 43 -0.18 -7.20 11.56
C ILE A 43 1.12 -6.46 11.86
N VAL A 44 2.24 -7.20 11.97
CA VAL A 44 3.54 -6.59 12.27
C VAL A 44 3.95 -5.60 11.17
N ILE A 45 3.81 -5.98 9.90
CA ILE A 45 4.14 -5.09 8.76
C ILE A 45 3.27 -3.82 8.79
N VAL A 46 1.96 -3.98 8.99
CA VAL A 46 1.03 -2.84 9.07
C VAL A 46 1.38 -1.94 10.26
N GLY A 47 1.67 -2.51 11.43
CA GLY A 47 2.08 -1.76 12.62
C GLY A 47 3.38 -0.98 12.40
N VAL A 48 4.40 -1.64 11.86
CA VAL A 48 5.70 -1.01 11.58
C VAL A 48 5.54 0.12 10.55
N SER A 49 4.80 -0.10 9.47
CA SER A 49 4.55 0.95 8.47
C SER A 49 3.78 2.15 9.03
N ALA A 50 2.80 1.92 9.90
CA ALA A 50 2.09 2.97 10.60
C ALA A 50 3.01 3.80 11.50
N CYS A 51 3.91 3.14 12.25
CA CYS A 51 4.91 3.82 13.07
C CYS A 51 5.85 4.69 12.22
N VAL A 52 6.36 4.15 11.11
CA VAL A 52 7.21 4.90 10.16
C VAL A 52 6.46 6.12 9.62
N GLN A 53 5.20 5.96 9.21
CA GLN A 53 4.37 7.07 8.72
C GLN A 53 4.26 8.18 9.77
N VAL A 54 3.96 7.85 11.03
CA VAL A 54 3.82 8.84 12.12
C VAL A 54 5.14 9.56 12.40
N ILE A 55 6.26 8.84 12.39
CA ILE A 55 7.59 9.41 12.63
C ILE A 55 8.01 10.35 11.48
N LEU A 56 7.76 9.97 10.22
CA LEU A 56 8.17 10.75 9.05
C LEU A 56 7.25 11.94 8.76
N PHE A 57 6.00 11.88 9.17
CA PHE A 57 5.01 12.93 8.95
C PHE A 57 5.45 14.35 9.38
N PRO A 58 5.99 14.59 10.61
CA PRO A 58 6.44 15.92 11.00
C PRO A 58 7.61 16.43 10.14
N PHE A 59 8.53 15.55 9.75
CA PHE A 59 9.62 15.90 8.83
C PHE A 59 9.06 16.27 7.46
N TYR A 60 8.11 15.49 6.94
CA TYR A 60 7.46 15.78 5.67
C TYR A 60 6.77 17.15 5.67
N ILE A 61 6.03 17.49 6.73
CA ILE A 61 5.40 18.82 6.88
C ILE A 61 6.45 19.93 6.89
N TYR A 62 7.50 19.76 7.70
CA TYR A 62 8.56 20.76 7.81
C TYR A 62 9.19 21.05 6.44
N VAL A 63 9.51 20.00 5.70
CA VAL A 63 10.12 20.07 4.37
C VAL A 63 9.23 20.76 3.37
N HIS A 64 7.93 20.41 3.35
CA HIS A 64 6.97 21.07 2.48
C HIS A 64 6.85 22.57 2.81
N ARG A 65 6.79 22.94 4.09
CA ARG A 65 6.68 24.36 4.50
C ARG A 65 7.90 25.18 4.11
N VAL A 66 9.10 24.62 4.25
CA VAL A 66 10.34 25.31 3.88
C VAL A 66 10.42 25.51 2.37
N ASN A 67 9.94 24.55 1.59
CA ASN A 67 10.02 24.57 0.12
C ASN A 67 8.81 25.24 -0.56
N ASP A 68 7.69 25.47 0.15
CA ASP A 68 6.41 25.92 -0.43
C ASP A 68 6.56 27.17 -1.31
N LYS A 69 7.31 28.17 -0.86
CA LYS A 69 7.51 29.41 -1.64
C LYS A 69 8.12 29.13 -3.01
N LYS A 70 9.13 28.27 -3.07
CA LYS A 70 9.82 27.91 -4.31
C LYS A 70 8.98 26.93 -5.14
N ASP A 71 8.33 25.97 -4.48
CA ASP A 71 7.54 24.95 -5.15
C ASP A 71 6.31 25.55 -5.85
N ARG A 72 5.73 26.64 -5.33
CA ARG A 72 4.61 27.38 -5.94
C ARG A 72 4.90 27.93 -7.33
N GLU A 73 6.16 28.26 -7.61
CA GLU A 73 6.61 28.76 -8.90
C GLU A 73 6.79 27.63 -9.93
N MET A 74 6.88 26.39 -9.46
CA MET A 74 7.09 25.25 -10.33
C MET A 74 5.77 24.82 -10.99
N PRO A 75 5.76 24.45 -12.28
CA PRO A 75 4.57 23.94 -12.97
C PRO A 75 3.94 22.72 -12.28
N ILE A 76 4.77 21.93 -11.58
CA ILE A 76 4.37 20.72 -10.84
C ILE A 76 3.69 20.95 -9.51
N TYR A 77 3.60 22.21 -9.07
CA TYR A 77 2.99 22.56 -7.80
C TYR A 77 1.65 21.86 -7.54
N PRO A 78 0.72 21.73 -8.51
CA PRO A 78 -0.55 21.05 -8.27
C PRO A 78 -0.40 19.60 -7.80
N ILE A 79 0.59 18.86 -8.33
CA ILE A 79 0.87 17.49 -7.90
C ILE A 79 1.47 17.49 -6.49
N LEU A 80 2.50 18.31 -6.24
CA LEU A 80 3.16 18.37 -4.93
C LEU A 80 2.19 18.79 -3.83
N ASN A 81 1.35 19.79 -4.09
CA ASN A 81 0.33 20.27 -3.19
C ASN A 81 -0.73 19.18 -2.93
N HIS A 82 -1.14 18.44 -3.95
CA HIS A 82 -2.07 17.32 -3.78
C HIS A 82 -1.46 16.18 -2.95
N LEU A 83 -0.21 15.80 -3.21
CA LEU A 83 0.52 14.79 -2.42
C LEU A 83 0.62 15.20 -0.95
N TYR A 84 0.87 16.50 -0.69
CA TYR A 84 0.94 17.03 0.67
C TYR A 84 -0.38 16.87 1.44
N TYR A 85 -1.50 17.35 0.87
CA TYR A 85 -2.81 17.19 1.49
C TYR A 85 -3.26 15.72 1.58
N SER A 86 -2.91 14.91 0.58
CA SER A 86 -3.19 13.48 0.58
C SER A 86 -2.47 12.76 1.73
N MET A 87 -1.20 13.10 2.00
CA MET A 87 -0.44 12.52 3.12
C MET A 87 -1.00 12.96 4.49
N ILE A 88 -1.43 14.22 4.62
CA ILE A 88 -2.14 14.68 5.83
C ILE A 88 -3.42 13.88 6.03
N TYR A 89 -4.25 13.76 4.99
CA TYR A 89 -5.49 13.01 5.06
C TYR A 89 -5.25 11.54 5.44
N GLN A 90 -4.28 10.87 4.81
CA GLN A 90 -3.91 9.49 5.14
C GLN A 90 -3.44 9.33 6.60
N THR A 91 -2.78 10.34 7.15
CA THR A 91 -2.31 10.33 8.55
C THR A 91 -3.47 10.55 9.52
N ILE A 92 -4.39 11.48 9.23
CA ILE A 92 -5.62 11.67 10.03
C ILE A 92 -6.47 10.39 10.01
N THR A 93 -6.69 9.81 8.83
CA THR A 93 -7.45 8.56 8.68
C THR A 93 -6.80 7.39 9.40
N LEU A 94 -5.46 7.34 9.49
CA LEU A 94 -4.75 6.36 10.31
C LEU A 94 -5.14 6.48 11.79
N PHE A 95 -5.10 7.70 12.34
CA PHE A 95 -5.47 7.93 13.74
C PHE A 95 -6.95 7.60 14.01
N CYS A 96 -7.85 7.97 13.11
CA CYS A 96 -9.28 7.61 13.23
C CYS A 96 -9.45 6.08 13.29
N LEU A 97 -8.81 5.34 12.38
CA LEU A 97 -8.88 3.87 12.37
C LEU A 97 -8.28 3.26 13.64
N CYS A 98 -7.21 3.82 14.20
CA CYS A 98 -6.66 3.35 15.48
C CYS A 98 -7.67 3.53 16.62
N ILE A 99 -8.37 4.67 16.67
CA ILE A 99 -9.41 4.94 17.67
C ILE A 99 -10.57 3.96 17.48
N ASP A 100 -11.01 3.74 16.25
CA ASP A 100 -12.10 2.82 15.92
C ASP A 100 -11.77 1.38 16.36
N VAL A 101 -10.54 0.92 16.13
CA VAL A 101 -10.08 -0.42 16.57
C VAL A 101 -10.07 -0.54 18.09
N VAL A 102 -9.57 0.47 18.82
CA VAL A 102 -9.59 0.47 20.29
C VAL A 102 -11.03 0.47 20.81
N PHE A 103 -11.91 1.26 20.21
CA PHE A 103 -13.32 1.31 20.57
C PHE A 103 -14.03 -0.04 20.34
N LEU A 104 -13.77 -0.69 19.21
CA LEU A 104 -14.30 -2.02 18.91
C LEU A 104 -13.76 -3.08 19.89
N ALA A 105 -12.47 -3.03 20.25
CA ALA A 105 -11.87 -3.96 21.19
C ALA A 105 -12.44 -3.84 22.62
N LEU A 106 -12.91 -2.65 23.01
CA LEU A 106 -13.54 -2.40 24.31
C LEU A 106 -15.05 -2.69 24.32
N SER A 107 -15.67 -2.86 23.16
CA SER A 107 -17.12 -3.03 23.03
C SER A 107 -17.52 -4.51 23.14
N ASP A 108 -17.71 -5.00 24.36
CA ASP A 108 -18.12 -6.37 24.71
C ASP A 108 -19.61 -6.68 24.45
N ARG A 109 -20.20 -6.14 23.38
CA ARG A 109 -21.67 -6.16 23.16
C ARG A 109 -22.03 -6.87 21.86
N ASP A 110 -23.03 -7.76 21.94
CA ASP A 110 -23.66 -8.38 20.77
C ASP A 110 -24.20 -7.33 19.80
N VAL A 111 -23.65 -7.34 18.59
CA VAL A 111 -23.78 -6.28 17.57
C VAL A 111 -25.20 -6.17 16.99
N THR A 112 -26.00 -7.22 17.12
CA THR A 112 -27.31 -7.39 16.47
C THR A 112 -28.47 -6.68 17.18
N LEU A 113 -28.33 -6.32 18.46
CA LEU A 113 -29.35 -5.60 19.24
C LEU A 113 -29.09 -4.08 19.34
N LEU A 114 -28.03 -3.58 18.68
CA LEU A 114 -27.63 -2.19 18.80
C LEU A 114 -28.51 -1.25 17.95
N PRO A 115 -28.87 -0.05 18.47
CA PRO A 115 -29.62 0.94 17.72
C PRO A 115 -28.93 1.32 16.41
N VAL A 116 -29.73 1.72 15.41
CA VAL A 116 -29.28 2.10 14.05
C VAL A 116 -28.08 3.05 14.04
N LEU A 117 -28.01 3.97 15.01
CA LEU A 117 -26.89 4.89 15.21
C LEU A 117 -25.53 4.19 15.40
N ILE A 118 -25.51 3.05 16.10
CA ILE A 118 -24.31 2.27 16.37
C ILE A 118 -23.97 1.37 15.17
N GLN A 119 -24.98 0.91 14.41
CA GLN A 119 -24.74 0.22 13.13
C GLN A 119 -24.06 1.15 12.11
N VAL A 120 -24.51 2.41 12.01
CA VAL A 120 -23.87 3.43 11.15
C VAL A 120 -22.41 3.69 11.58
N LEU A 121 -22.13 3.72 12.89
CA LEU A 121 -20.78 3.86 13.42
C LEU A 121 -19.85 2.69 13.01
N LEU A 122 -20.40 1.49 12.82
CA LEU A 122 -19.64 0.30 12.42
C LEU A 122 -19.33 0.27 10.91
N PHE A 123 -20.13 0.94 10.08
CA PHE A 123 -19.85 1.13 8.64
C PHE A 123 -18.80 2.22 8.37
N LEU A 124 -18.64 3.18 9.28
CA LEU A 124 -17.66 4.26 9.17
C LEU A 124 -16.21 3.78 8.95
N PRO A 125 -15.65 2.83 9.74
CA PRO A 125 -14.28 2.36 9.53
C PRO A 125 -14.09 1.67 8.17
N LEU A 126 -15.11 0.97 7.66
CA LEU A 126 -15.07 0.36 6.33
C LEU A 126 -14.93 1.42 5.23
N LEU A 127 -15.69 2.51 5.33
CA LEU A 127 -15.62 3.63 4.39
C LEU A 127 -14.25 4.34 4.46
N LEU A 128 -13.70 4.51 5.67
CA LEU A 128 -12.37 5.09 5.88
C LEU A 128 -11.25 4.22 5.28
N LEU A 129 -11.35 2.89 5.43
CA LEU A 129 -10.42 1.94 4.81
C LEU A 129 -10.48 2.01 3.28
N LEU A 130 -11.68 1.99 2.70
CA LEU A 130 -11.85 2.10 1.25
C LEU A 130 -11.26 3.41 0.71
N THR A 131 -11.55 4.51 1.39
CA THR A 131 -11.05 5.83 0.99
C THR A 131 -9.52 5.88 1.06
N ARG A 132 -8.92 5.35 2.14
CA ARG A 132 -7.46 5.26 2.30
C ARG A 132 -6.82 4.43 1.17
N HIS A 133 -7.43 3.32 0.79
CA HIS A 133 -6.96 2.47 -0.31
C HIS A 133 -6.91 3.22 -1.64
N MET A 134 -7.98 3.94 -1.98
CA MET A 134 -8.05 4.77 -3.19
C MET A 134 -6.92 5.82 -3.22
N PHE A 135 -6.77 6.57 -2.13
CA PHE A 135 -5.71 7.58 -2.03
C PHE A 135 -4.32 6.98 -2.19
N THR A 136 -4.07 5.79 -1.64
CA THR A 136 -2.76 5.12 -1.73
C THR A 136 -2.40 4.77 -3.16
N LYS A 137 -3.35 4.20 -3.93
CA LYS A 137 -3.12 3.91 -5.36
C LYS A 137 -2.78 5.18 -6.15
N VAL A 138 -3.56 6.25 -5.95
CA VAL A 138 -3.33 7.53 -6.63
C VAL A 138 -1.98 8.15 -6.21
N TYR A 139 -1.64 8.09 -4.93
CA TYR A 139 -0.37 8.59 -4.40
C TYR A 139 0.83 7.91 -5.08
N VAL A 140 0.82 6.58 -5.19
CA VAL A 140 1.89 5.81 -5.86
C VAL A 140 2.03 6.20 -7.34
N ILE A 141 0.92 6.37 -8.06
CA ILE A 141 0.94 6.77 -9.47
C ILE A 141 1.52 8.19 -9.61
N LEU A 142 1.05 9.15 -8.82
CA LEU A 142 1.53 10.53 -8.85
C LEU A 142 3.02 10.63 -8.49
N LEU A 143 3.46 9.87 -7.49
CA LEU A 143 4.87 9.80 -7.10
C LEU A 143 5.75 9.24 -8.23
N SER A 144 5.21 8.30 -9.00
CA SER A 144 5.89 7.71 -10.16
C SER A 144 5.97 8.69 -11.34
N ILE A 145 4.89 9.42 -11.62
CA ILE A 145 4.91 10.51 -12.62
C ILE A 145 5.94 11.58 -12.24
N LEU A 146 6.00 11.96 -10.96
CA LEU A 146 6.97 12.92 -10.46
C LEU A 146 8.41 12.42 -10.61
N ALA A 147 8.66 11.13 -10.38
CA ALA A 147 9.96 10.50 -10.57
C ALA A 147 10.42 10.53 -12.03
N ILE A 148 9.52 10.12 -12.93
CA ILE A 148 9.75 10.11 -14.39
C ILE A 148 10.04 11.53 -14.87
N GLN A 149 9.23 12.49 -14.44
CA GLN A 149 9.45 13.89 -14.79
C GLN A 149 10.85 14.37 -14.37
N ARG A 150 11.26 14.11 -13.13
CA ARG A 150 12.57 14.54 -12.62
C ARG A 150 13.71 13.91 -13.39
N PHE A 151 13.55 12.64 -13.77
CA PHE A 151 14.51 11.96 -14.61
C PHE A 151 14.65 12.65 -15.97
N PHE A 152 13.55 12.89 -16.68
CA PHE A 152 13.59 13.54 -18.00
C PHE A 152 14.13 14.97 -17.95
N LEU A 153 13.72 15.76 -16.95
CA LEU A 153 14.19 17.14 -16.80
C LEU A 153 15.70 17.20 -16.49
N TYR A 154 16.23 16.20 -15.78
CA TYR A 154 17.65 16.11 -15.46
C TYR A 154 18.50 15.69 -16.68
N PHE A 155 18.10 14.64 -17.40
CA PHE A 155 18.88 14.10 -18.52
C PHE A 155 18.68 14.84 -19.84
N TYR A 156 17.52 15.50 -20.00
CA TYR A 156 17.14 16.17 -21.25
C TYR A 156 16.55 17.55 -20.95
N PRO A 157 17.41 18.57 -20.71
CA PRO A 157 16.95 19.93 -20.39
C PRO A 157 16.09 20.56 -21.51
N THR A 158 16.18 20.06 -22.75
CA THR A 158 15.33 20.47 -23.88
C THR A 158 13.83 20.28 -23.60
N PHE A 159 13.44 19.35 -22.72
CA PHE A 159 12.04 19.13 -22.32
C PHE A 159 11.51 20.17 -21.33
N GLU A 160 12.35 21.08 -20.80
CA GLU A 160 11.91 22.11 -19.87
C GLU A 160 10.79 22.98 -20.47
N LYS A 161 10.87 23.31 -21.77
CA LYS A 161 9.82 24.05 -22.49
C LYS A 161 8.55 23.25 -22.77
N GLN A 162 8.66 21.94 -22.99
CA GLN A 162 7.50 21.08 -23.26
C GLN A 162 6.77 20.67 -21.99
N TRP A 163 7.51 20.47 -20.89
CA TRP A 163 6.96 20.10 -19.59
C TRP A 163 6.53 21.31 -18.74
N LEU A 164 6.77 22.53 -19.23
CA LEU A 164 6.05 23.76 -18.83
C LEU A 164 4.55 23.70 -19.22
N VAL A 165 3.93 22.53 -19.04
CA VAL A 165 2.50 22.30 -19.15
C VAL A 165 1.82 23.27 -18.19
N LYS A 166 0.88 24.04 -18.75
CA LYS A 166 0.06 25.04 -18.05
C LYS A 166 -0.49 24.42 -16.76
N LYS A 167 -0.45 25.15 -15.65
CA LYS A 167 -0.91 24.72 -14.30
C LYS A 167 -2.28 23.98 -14.28
N ASN A 168 -3.14 24.23 -15.27
CA ASN A 168 -4.41 23.53 -15.47
C ASN A 168 -4.27 22.05 -15.89
N GLY A 169 -3.24 21.70 -16.65
CA GLY A 169 -3.01 20.33 -17.13
C GLY A 169 -2.74 19.34 -16.00
N PHE A 170 -1.93 19.73 -15.01
CA PHE A 170 -1.66 18.85 -13.85
C PHE A 170 -2.87 18.64 -12.96
N ARG A 171 -3.75 19.63 -12.81
CA ARG A 171 -5.02 19.44 -12.09
C ARG A 171 -5.90 18.43 -12.81
N LEU A 172 -6.06 18.57 -14.12
CA LEU A 172 -6.81 17.63 -14.95
C LEU A 172 -6.19 16.22 -14.90
N LEU A 173 -4.86 16.11 -14.94
CA LEU A 173 -4.14 14.85 -14.80
C LEU A 173 -4.45 14.14 -13.47
N ILE A 174 -4.49 14.88 -12.35
CA ILE A 174 -4.88 14.30 -11.05
C ILE A 174 -6.30 13.73 -11.13
N TYR A 175 -7.28 14.49 -11.65
CA TYR A 175 -8.65 14.01 -11.81
C TYR A 175 -8.76 12.78 -12.72
N LEU A 176 -8.00 12.75 -13.82
CA LEU A 176 -7.96 11.58 -14.72
C LEU A 176 -7.42 10.34 -14.00
N ILE A 177 -6.41 10.49 -13.14
CA ILE A 177 -5.87 9.36 -12.36
C ILE A 177 -6.91 8.85 -11.36
N TYR A 178 -7.61 9.74 -10.64
CA TYR A 178 -8.71 9.31 -9.76
C TYR A 178 -9.80 8.57 -10.53
N CYS A 179 -10.20 9.08 -11.70
CA CYS A 179 -11.19 8.44 -12.56
C CYS A 179 -10.73 7.05 -13.02
N LEU A 180 -9.46 6.92 -13.42
CA LEU A 180 -8.88 5.64 -13.83
C LEU A 180 -8.87 4.62 -12.70
N VAL A 181 -8.45 5.03 -11.49
CA VAL A 181 -8.45 4.15 -10.31
C VAL A 181 -9.88 3.74 -9.93
N ALA A 182 -10.83 4.68 -9.88
CA ALA A 182 -12.22 4.40 -9.57
C ALA A 182 -12.90 3.48 -10.60
N CYS A 183 -12.60 3.68 -11.89
CA CYS A 183 -13.09 2.81 -12.95
C CYS A 183 -12.55 1.39 -12.80
N GLU A 184 -11.27 1.23 -12.44
CA GLU A 184 -10.72 -0.09 -12.18
C GLU A 184 -11.38 -0.78 -10.97
N ASP A 185 -11.52 -0.07 -9.84
CA ASP A 185 -12.16 -0.65 -8.66
C ASP A 185 -13.61 -1.06 -8.93
N LEU A 186 -14.33 -0.32 -9.79
CA LEU A 186 -15.68 -0.67 -10.24
C LEU A 186 -15.68 -1.92 -11.14
N LEU A 187 -14.74 -2.02 -12.10
CA LEU A 187 -14.60 -3.20 -12.96
C LEU A 187 -14.25 -4.44 -12.14
N PHE A 188 -13.39 -4.29 -11.12
CA PHE A 188 -13.06 -5.35 -10.19
C PHE A 188 -14.30 -5.84 -9.43
N LEU A 189 -15.11 -4.91 -8.89
CA LEU A 189 -16.35 -5.26 -8.19
C LEU A 189 -17.35 -5.97 -9.10
N MET A 190 -17.53 -5.49 -10.34
CA MET A 190 -18.41 -6.11 -11.33
C MET A 190 -17.96 -7.52 -11.70
N ARG A 191 -16.65 -7.73 -11.87
CA ARG A 191 -16.08 -9.07 -12.11
C ARG A 191 -16.26 -9.98 -10.89
N SER A 192 -16.06 -9.46 -9.69
CA SER A 192 -16.27 -10.20 -8.44
C SER A 192 -17.73 -10.66 -8.30
N ALA A 193 -18.70 -9.82 -8.69
CA ALA A 193 -20.11 -10.18 -8.68
C ALA A 193 -20.47 -11.26 -9.73
N THR A 194 -19.78 -11.25 -10.87
CA THR A 194 -20.08 -12.14 -12.01
C THR A 194 -19.40 -13.51 -11.89
N TYR A 195 -18.15 -13.56 -11.42
CA TYR A 195 -17.32 -14.77 -11.41
C TYR A 195 -17.00 -15.31 -10.00
N GLY A 196 -17.46 -14.64 -8.94
CA GLY A 196 -17.25 -15.09 -7.56
C GLY A 196 -15.76 -15.28 -7.21
N LYS A 197 -15.42 -16.38 -6.55
CA LYS A 197 -14.05 -16.69 -6.11
C LYS A 197 -13.05 -16.83 -7.26
N ASP A 198 -13.51 -17.19 -8.47
CA ASP A 198 -12.66 -17.35 -9.65
C ASP A 198 -12.25 -16.01 -10.29
N ALA A 199 -12.88 -14.90 -9.88
CA ALA A 199 -12.54 -13.55 -10.32
C ALA A 199 -11.08 -13.17 -9.99
N PHE A 200 -10.57 -13.64 -8.83
CA PHE A 200 -9.21 -13.38 -8.39
C PHE A 200 -8.17 -14.14 -9.22
N ASN A 201 -8.43 -15.41 -9.53
CA ASN A 201 -7.50 -16.25 -10.29
C ASN A 201 -7.45 -15.90 -11.78
N LYS A 202 -8.53 -15.33 -12.34
CA LYS A 202 -8.61 -15.01 -13.77
C LYS A 202 -8.09 -13.60 -14.11
N SER A 203 -7.71 -12.80 -13.13
CA SER A 203 -7.20 -11.45 -13.38
C SER A 203 -5.71 -11.49 -13.74
N LEU A 204 -5.42 -11.60 -15.04
CA LEU A 204 -4.05 -11.58 -15.62
C LEU A 204 -3.22 -10.34 -15.20
N PHE A 205 -3.87 -9.26 -14.80
CA PHE A 205 -3.23 -8.05 -14.30
C PHE A 205 -3.94 -7.61 -13.02
N SER A 206 -3.51 -8.15 -11.88
CA SER A 206 -3.89 -7.55 -10.59
C SER A 206 -3.28 -6.14 -10.54
N MET A 207 -4.10 -5.10 -10.35
CA MET A 207 -3.60 -3.73 -10.27
C MET A 207 -2.50 -3.57 -9.23
N HIS A 208 -2.55 -4.35 -8.15
CA HIS A 208 -1.50 -4.41 -7.14
C HIS A 208 -0.14 -4.79 -7.73
N THR A 209 -0.12 -5.74 -8.67
CA THR A 209 1.11 -6.12 -9.39
C THR A 209 1.61 -4.97 -10.26
N ILE A 210 0.72 -4.31 -10.99
CA ILE A 210 1.09 -3.15 -11.83
C ILE A 210 1.64 -2.01 -10.97
N LEU A 211 0.95 -1.66 -9.88
CA LEU A 211 1.38 -0.62 -8.93
C LEU A 211 2.74 -0.96 -8.30
N THR A 212 2.98 -2.23 -7.99
CA THR A 212 4.27 -2.68 -7.43
C THR A 212 5.40 -2.55 -8.45
N ILE A 213 5.18 -3.00 -9.69
CA ILE A 213 6.15 -2.82 -10.80
C ILE A 213 6.40 -1.34 -11.04
N LEU A 214 5.36 -0.51 -11.02
CA LEU A 214 5.45 0.95 -11.16
C LEU A 214 6.27 1.57 -10.02
N LEU A 215 6.05 1.14 -8.77
CA LEU A 215 6.78 1.64 -7.62
C LEU A 215 8.27 1.24 -7.69
N ILE A 216 8.56 -0.01 -8.04
CA ILE A 216 9.93 -0.52 -8.20
C ILE A 216 10.64 0.26 -9.31
N SER A 217 10.04 0.38 -10.49
CA SER A 217 10.62 1.15 -11.60
C SER A 217 10.83 2.63 -11.23
N SER A 218 9.86 3.26 -10.56
CA SER A 218 9.98 4.62 -10.02
C SER A 218 11.13 4.76 -9.02
N SER A 219 11.37 3.77 -8.16
CA SER A 219 12.51 3.79 -7.23
C SER A 219 13.86 3.66 -7.95
N MET A 220 13.93 2.79 -8.97
CA MET A 220 15.16 2.61 -9.76
C MET A 220 15.54 3.88 -10.52
N LEU A 221 14.56 4.68 -10.96
CA LEU A 221 14.82 5.96 -11.64
C LEU A 221 15.50 7.01 -10.74
N TYR A 222 15.43 6.89 -9.40
CA TYR A 222 16.17 7.78 -8.49
C TYR A 222 17.66 7.43 -8.40
N ILE A 223 18.05 6.18 -8.66
CA ILE A 223 19.44 5.73 -8.64
C ILE A 223 20.30 6.47 -9.68
N PRO A 224 19.93 6.54 -10.99
CA PRO A 224 20.73 7.25 -11.99
C PRO A 224 20.75 8.76 -11.73
N ILE A 225 19.68 9.35 -11.19
CA ILE A 225 19.66 10.77 -10.75
C ILE A 225 20.68 10.99 -9.63
N TYR A 226 20.76 10.08 -8.66
CA TYR A 226 21.69 10.22 -7.55
C TYR A 226 23.14 9.98 -7.96
N VAL A 227 23.41 9.00 -8.82
CA VAL A 227 24.74 8.72 -9.38
C VAL A 227 25.25 9.87 -10.24
N SER A 228 24.39 10.47 -11.07
CA SER A 228 24.76 11.61 -11.90
C SER A 228 25.04 12.86 -11.06
N VAL A 229 24.29 13.10 -9.99
CA VAL A 229 24.54 14.17 -9.02
C VAL A 229 25.88 13.98 -8.29
N ARG A 230 26.24 12.75 -7.87
CA ARG A 230 27.56 12.46 -7.27
C ARG A 230 28.71 12.63 -8.27
N LYS A 231 28.52 12.24 -9.54
CA LYS A 231 29.54 12.45 -10.59
C LYS A 231 29.74 13.95 -10.86
N LEU A 232 28.67 14.74 -10.85
CA LEU A 232 28.77 16.19 -10.95
C LEU A 232 29.37 16.83 -9.69
N SER A 233 29.17 16.30 -8.48
CA SER A 233 29.70 16.92 -7.25
C SER A 233 31.22 16.94 -7.18
N HIS A 234 31.90 15.97 -7.80
CA HIS A 234 33.36 15.96 -7.87
C HIS A 234 33.90 17.03 -8.84
N LEU A 235 33.16 17.32 -9.93
CA LEU A 235 33.50 18.36 -10.92
C LEU A 235 33.04 19.77 -10.49
N MET A 236 31.99 19.87 -9.68
CA MET A 236 31.35 21.10 -9.23
C MET A 236 31.95 21.64 -7.92
N SER A 237 33.03 21.03 -7.42
CA SER A 237 33.78 21.58 -6.27
C SER A 237 34.67 22.76 -6.66
N SER A 238 34.97 22.98 -7.95
CA SER A 238 35.93 24.03 -8.31
C SER A 238 35.34 25.36 -8.77
N GLN A 239 34.22 25.49 -9.52
CA GLN A 239 33.96 26.84 -10.10
C GLN A 239 32.57 27.42 -10.34
N LEU A 240 31.39 26.78 -10.20
CA LEU A 240 30.17 27.50 -10.67
C LEU A 240 28.87 27.28 -9.88
N ASN A 241 28.60 28.29 -9.05
CA ASN A 241 27.31 28.91 -8.76
C ASN A 241 26.26 28.17 -7.89
N LYS A 242 25.69 29.00 -7.01
CA LYS A 242 24.81 28.72 -5.88
C LYS A 242 23.40 28.10 -6.18
N PRO A 243 22.83 28.05 -7.40
CA PRO A 243 21.50 27.44 -7.59
C PRO A 243 21.49 25.89 -7.61
N HIS A 244 22.61 25.23 -7.92
CA HIS A 244 22.64 23.76 -8.05
C HIS A 244 22.55 23.03 -6.70
N ARG A 245 23.07 23.64 -5.63
CA ARG A 245 23.03 23.11 -4.26
C ARG A 245 21.58 22.97 -3.74
N TYR A 246 20.68 23.83 -4.21
CA TYR A 246 19.27 23.80 -3.83
C TYR A 246 18.51 22.66 -4.52
N ILE A 247 18.82 22.39 -5.80
CA ILE A 247 18.26 21.24 -6.53
C ILE A 247 18.70 19.91 -5.90
N VAL A 248 19.93 19.87 -5.37
CA VAL A 248 20.47 18.71 -4.64
C VAL A 248 19.76 18.50 -3.30
N TRP A 249 19.56 19.56 -2.50
CA TRP A 249 18.75 19.42 -1.28
C TRP A 249 17.30 19.05 -1.58
N GLN A 250 16.72 19.55 -2.67
CA GLN A 250 15.35 19.23 -3.09
C GLN A 250 15.19 17.80 -3.65
N THR A 251 16.28 17.18 -4.12
CA THR A 251 16.31 15.76 -4.52
C THR A 251 16.60 14.84 -3.34
N VAL A 252 17.50 15.24 -2.43
CA VAL A 252 17.75 14.52 -1.17
C VAL A 252 16.49 14.51 -0.30
N LEU A 253 15.77 15.62 -0.20
CA LEU A 253 14.53 15.72 0.59
C LEU A 253 13.38 14.89 0.03
N LEU A 254 13.27 14.77 -1.29
CA LEU A 254 12.27 13.90 -1.93
C LEU A 254 12.66 12.43 -1.96
N ALA A 255 13.96 12.12 -1.83
CA ALA A 255 14.43 10.76 -1.57
C ALA A 255 14.16 10.35 -0.11
N VAL A 256 14.32 11.26 0.85
CA VAL A 256 14.01 11.02 2.28
C VAL A 256 12.49 10.92 2.52
N GLY A 257 11.67 11.69 1.80
CA GLY A 257 10.20 11.57 1.85
C GLY A 257 9.62 10.36 1.12
N LYS A 258 10.46 9.52 0.50
CA LYS A 258 10.07 8.28 -0.18
C LYS A 258 10.21 7.03 0.70
N VAL A 259 10.74 7.19 1.90
CA VAL A 259 10.85 6.15 2.94
C VAL A 259 9.57 6.08 3.76
#